data_AF-A0A7X5UBF0-F1
#
_entry.id   AF-A0A7X5UBF0-F1
#
_cell.length_a   1.000
_cell.length_b   1.000
_cell.length_c   1.000
_cell.angle_alpha   90.00
_cell.angle_beta   90.00
_cell.angle_gamma   90.00
#
_symmetry.space_group_name_H-M   'P 1'
#
loop_
_entity.id
_entity.type
_entity.pdbx_description
1 polymer ?
#
loop_
_entity_poly.entity_id
_entity_poly.type
_entity_poly.pdbx_seq_one_letter_code
_entity_poly.pdbx_strand_id
1 'polypeptide(L)'
;MTNLREQLDGHAKAVTATVSFARDIAPLFNATDIAHMKQVTHGSLDLSNYGNVKIWAQQIYSRVSSGDMPPAPAPAWPLSNVQLFAAWIKQGTPP
;
A
#
# COMPACT_ATOMS: atom_id res chain seq x y z
N MET A 1 1.12 6.93 -20.98
CA MET A 1 0.95 7.04 -19.51
C MET A 1 -0.10 6.01 -19.12
N THR A 2 0.30 4.91 -18.50
CA THR A 2 -0.63 3.82 -18.14
C THR A 2 -1.59 4.30 -17.05
N ASN A 3 -2.88 4.04 -17.21
CA ASN A 3 -3.89 4.45 -16.23
C ASN A 3 -3.70 3.65 -14.92
N LEU A 4 -3.92 4.27 -13.75
CA LEU A 4 -3.84 3.61 -12.45
C LEU A 4 -4.64 2.30 -12.41
N ARG A 5 -5.82 2.28 -13.05
CA ARG A 5 -6.64 1.05 -13.17
C ARG A 5 -5.90 -0.07 -13.90
N GLU A 6 -5.25 0.25 -15.03
CA GLU A 6 -4.48 -0.71 -15.82
C GLU A 6 -3.24 -1.20 -15.05
N GLN A 7 -2.58 -0.32 -14.29
CA GLN A 7 -1.47 -0.69 -13.42
C GLN A 7 -1.92 -1.64 -12.31
N LEU A 8 -3.06 -1.35 -11.68
CA LEU A 8 -3.64 -2.24 -10.67
C LEU A 8 -4.02 -3.59 -11.27
N ASP A 9 -4.55 -3.62 -12.49
CA ASP A 9 -4.86 -4.89 -13.17
C ASP A 9 -3.60 -5.68 -13.55
N GLY A 10 -2.52 -5.01 -13.95
CA GLY A 10 -1.24 -5.64 -14.27
C GLY A 10 -0.44 -6.12 -13.05
N HIS A 11 -0.57 -5.45 -11.90
CA HIS A 11 0.14 -5.82 -10.68
C HIS A 11 -0.71 -6.62 -9.68
N ALA A 12 -2.04 -6.57 -9.71
CA ALA A 12 -2.83 -7.34 -8.76
C ALA A 12 -2.49 -8.83 -8.84
N LYS A 13 -2.01 -9.39 -7.73
CA LYS A 13 -1.80 -10.84 -7.64
C LYS A 13 -3.11 -11.55 -7.96
N ALA A 14 -3.05 -12.65 -8.70
CA ALA A 14 -4.20 -13.55 -8.87
C ALA A 14 -4.46 -14.27 -7.54
N VAL A 15 -5.21 -13.62 -6.65
CA VAL A 15 -5.64 -14.16 -5.35
C VAL A 15 -7.11 -14.52 -5.43
N THR A 16 -7.41 -15.79 -5.18
CA THR A 16 -8.78 -16.31 -5.05
C THR A 16 -9.38 -16.06 -3.67
N ALA A 17 -8.52 -15.87 -2.66
CA ALA A 17 -8.92 -15.49 -1.31
C ALA A 17 -9.00 -13.97 -1.14
N THR A 18 -9.93 -13.52 -0.29
CA THR A 18 -10.07 -12.11 0.06
C THR A 18 -8.82 -11.60 0.78
N VAL A 19 -8.17 -10.57 0.23
CA VAL A 19 -7.08 -9.84 0.88
C VAL A 19 -7.71 -8.83 1.84
N SER A 20 -7.29 -8.86 3.10
CA SER A 20 -7.84 -8.03 4.19
C SER A 20 -6.78 -7.09 4.73
N PHE A 21 -7.20 -5.92 5.21
CA PHE A 21 -6.25 -4.96 5.74
C PHE A 21 -5.54 -5.53 6.97
N ALA A 22 -6.28 -6.03 7.96
CA ALA A 22 -5.69 -6.48 9.22
C ALA A 22 -4.68 -7.63 9.04
N ARG A 23 -4.97 -8.60 8.17
CA ARG A 23 -4.12 -9.79 7.99
C ARG A 23 -2.97 -9.56 7.02
N ASP A 24 -3.22 -8.85 5.92
CA ASP A 24 -2.32 -8.89 4.76
C ASP A 24 -1.65 -7.55 4.48
N ILE A 25 -2.29 -6.42 4.81
CA ILE A 25 -1.81 -5.08 4.44
C ILE A 25 -1.14 -4.36 5.62
N ALA A 26 -1.75 -4.40 6.80
CA ALA A 26 -1.19 -3.78 8.00
C ALA A 26 0.24 -4.28 8.31
N PRO A 27 0.56 -5.60 8.18
CA PRO A 27 1.93 -6.08 8.42
C PRO A 27 2.97 -5.59 7.41
N LEU A 28 2.56 -5.01 6.27
CA LEU A 28 3.50 -4.45 5.29
C LEU A 28 4.12 -3.13 5.75
N PHE A 29 3.47 -2.45 6.71
CA PHE A 29 3.94 -1.19 7.28
C PHE A 29 4.58 -1.44 8.64
N ASN A 30 5.86 -1.13 8.77
CA ASN A 30 6.55 -1.28 10.04
C ASN A 30 6.38 -0.01 10.91
N ALA A 31 6.83 -0.08 12.17
CA ALA A 31 6.71 1.03 13.12
C ALA A 31 7.42 2.31 12.64
N THR A 32 8.55 2.19 11.92
CA THR A 32 9.27 3.31 11.33
C THR A 32 8.46 3.98 10.23
N ASP A 33 7.85 3.20 9.33
CA ASP A 33 7.00 3.72 8.26
C ASP A 33 5.82 4.50 8.86
N ILE A 34 5.16 3.93 9.87
CA ILE A 34 4.02 4.55 10.56
C ILE A 34 4.43 5.88 11.22
N ALA A 35 5.52 5.88 11.99
CA ALA A 35 6.00 7.09 12.66
C ALA A 35 6.41 8.17 11.66
N HIS A 36 7.13 7.79 10.61
CA HIS A 36 7.59 8.71 9.57
C HIS A 36 6.41 9.33 8.82
N MET A 37 5.43 8.52 8.38
CA MET A 37 4.27 9.04 7.65
C MET A 37 3.43 9.97 8.51
N LYS A 38 3.24 9.67 9.80
CA LYS A 38 2.58 10.58 10.73
C LYS A 38 3.34 11.90 10.87
N GLN A 39 4.68 11.86 10.91
CA GLN A 39 5.49 13.07 11.01
C GLN A 39 5.40 13.93 9.73
N VAL A 40 5.67 13.35 8.55
CA VAL A 40 5.76 14.13 7.29
C VAL A 40 4.41 14.59 6.76
N THR A 41 3.31 13.96 7.18
CA THR A 41 1.95 14.36 6.82
C THR A 41 1.25 15.14 7.93
N HIS A 42 1.96 15.50 9.00
CA HIS A 42 1.41 16.16 10.18
C HIS A 42 0.19 15.42 10.77
N GLY A 43 0.22 14.08 10.75
CA GLY A 43 -0.82 13.20 11.27
C GLY A 43 -1.95 12.87 10.30
N SER A 44 -1.91 13.36 9.05
CA SER A 44 -2.98 13.13 8.06
C SER A 44 -3.01 11.70 7.50
N LEU A 45 -1.89 10.97 7.62
CA LEU A 45 -1.77 9.57 7.22
C LEU A 45 -1.13 8.75 8.34
N ASP A 46 -1.96 7.96 9.01
CA ASP A 46 -1.53 6.88 9.90
C ASP A 46 -1.62 5.52 9.18
N LEU A 47 -0.46 4.94 8.86
CA LEU A 47 -0.37 3.64 8.16
C LEU A 47 -0.87 2.45 8.99
N SER A 48 -1.05 2.61 10.30
CA SER A 48 -1.66 1.59 11.16
C SER A 48 -3.19 1.62 11.15
N ASN A 49 -3.80 2.66 10.57
CA ASN A 49 -5.24 2.86 10.55
C ASN A 49 -5.84 2.50 9.20
N TYR A 50 -6.74 1.50 9.18
CA TYR A 50 -7.45 1.05 7.98
C TYR A 50 -8.10 2.20 7.20
N GLY A 51 -8.82 3.09 7.89
CA GLY A 51 -9.54 4.19 7.26
C GLY A 51 -8.60 5.15 6.54
N ASN A 52 -7.47 5.47 7.16
CA ASN A 52 -6.43 6.30 6.55
C ASN A 52 -5.82 5.59 5.33
N VAL A 53 -5.35 4.34 5.49
CA VAL A 53 -4.73 3.60 4.38
C VAL A 53 -5.70 3.43 3.21
N LYS A 54 -6.99 3.20 3.47
CA LYS A 54 -8.03 3.15 2.43
C LYS A 54 -8.18 4.48 1.69
N ILE A 55 -8.28 5.59 2.40
CA ILE A 55 -8.42 6.94 1.80
C ILE A 55 -7.23 7.24 0.88
N TRP A 56 -6.02 6.88 1.34
CA TRP A 56 -4.77 7.19 0.64
C TRP A 56 -4.27 6.06 -0.27
N ALA A 57 -5.04 4.98 -0.45
CA ALA A 57 -4.57 3.73 -1.05
C ALA A 57 -3.94 3.93 -2.44
N GLN A 58 -4.58 4.75 -3.28
CA GLN A 58 -4.07 5.02 -4.64
C GLN A 58 -2.72 5.75 -4.63
N GLN A 59 -2.54 6.71 -3.72
CA GLN A 59 -1.28 7.45 -3.60
C GLN A 59 -0.17 6.58 -3.02
N ILE A 60 -0.50 5.79 -1.99
CA ILE A 60 0.44 4.81 -1.41
C ILE A 60 0.89 3.85 -2.50
N TYR A 61 -0.04 3.26 -3.25
CA TYR A 61 0.27 2.35 -4.35
C TYR A 61 1.20 2.97 -5.39
N SER A 62 0.93 4.21 -5.82
CA SER A 62 1.78 4.92 -6.78
C SER A 62 3.24 5.02 -6.30
N ARG A 63 3.45 5.31 -5.00
CA ARG A 63 4.79 5.44 -4.41
C ARG A 63 5.50 4.10 -4.19
N VAL A 64 4.79 3.08 -3.70
CA VAL A 64 5.42 1.77 -3.45
C VAL A 64 5.68 1.00 -4.75
N SER A 65 4.85 1.22 -5.78
CA SER A 65 5.05 0.59 -7.10
C SER A 65 6.16 1.25 -7.93
N SER A 66 6.45 2.54 -7.72
CA SER A 66 7.62 3.20 -8.31
C SER A 66 8.93 2.85 -7.59
N GLY A 67 8.84 2.32 -6.37
CA GLY A 67 10.00 2.08 -5.51
C GLY A 67 10.51 3.32 -4.79
N ASP A 68 9.80 4.45 -4.88
CA ASP A 68 10.15 5.69 -4.16
C ASP A 68 9.95 5.57 -2.65
N MET A 69 9.11 4.60 -2.22
CA MET A 69 8.80 4.33 -0.83
C MET A 69 9.05 2.84 -0.48
N PRO A 70 9.59 2.55 0.71
CA PRO A 70 10.14 3.52 1.66
C PRO A 70 11.41 4.23 1.11
N PRO A 71 11.75 5.43 1.61
CA PRO A 71 12.91 6.17 1.12
C PRO A 71 14.22 5.49 1.58
N ALA A 72 15.29 5.72 0.83
CA ALA A 72 16.63 5.25 1.23
C ALA A 72 16.98 5.75 2.65
N PRO A 73 17.69 4.94 3.47
CA PRO A 73 18.36 3.68 3.11
C PRO A 73 17.47 2.42 3.22
N ALA A 74 16.17 2.56 3.53
CA ALA A 74 15.29 1.40 3.59
C ALA A 74 15.09 0.79 2.19
N PRO A 75 15.00 -0.54 2.06
CA PRO A 75 14.76 -1.17 0.77
C PRO A 75 13.33 -0.90 0.29
N ALA A 76 13.18 -0.63 -1.01
CA ALA A 76 11.89 -0.58 -1.67
C ALA A 76 11.08 -1.87 -1.45
N TRP A 77 9.76 -1.79 -1.54
CA TRP A 77 8.90 -2.96 -1.43
C TRP A 77 9.25 -4.01 -2.50
N PRO A 78 9.34 -5.31 -2.13
CA PRO A 78 9.42 -6.36 -3.13
C PRO A 78 8.14 -6.38 -3.96
N LEU A 79 8.25 -6.83 -5.21
CA LEU A 79 7.12 -6.89 -6.15
C LEU A 79 5.91 -7.60 -5.54
N SER A 80 6.11 -8.67 -4.77
CA SER A 80 5.02 -9.40 -4.09
C SER A 80 4.15 -8.52 -3.18
N ASN A 81 4.73 -7.54 -2.49
CA ASN A 81 4.01 -6.65 -1.59
C ASN A 81 3.21 -5.62 -2.40
N VAL A 82 3.81 -5.08 -3.47
CA VAL A 82 3.12 -4.21 -4.43
C VAL A 82 1.91 -4.93 -5.04
N GLN A 83 2.09 -6.19 -5.44
CA GLN A 83 1.04 -7.01 -6.03
C GLN A 83 -0.08 -7.35 -5.02
N LEU A 84 0.26 -7.60 -3.76
CA LEU A 84 -0.69 -7.84 -2.67
C LEU A 84 -1.53 -6.59 -2.37
N PHE A 85 -0.89 -5.42 -2.30
CA PHE A 85 -1.56 -4.14 -2.10
C PHE A 85 -2.45 -3.76 -3.29
N ALA A 86 -2.00 -3.99 -4.52
CA ALA A 86 -2.81 -3.82 -5.73
C ALA A 86 -4.06 -4.71 -5.70
N ALA A 87 -3.92 -5.98 -5.30
CA ALA A 87 -5.04 -6.91 -5.18
C ALA A 87 -6.06 -6.44 -4.12
N TRP A 88 -5.59 -5.94 -2.98
CA TRP A 88 -6.46 -5.38 -1.93
C TRP A 88 -7.28 -4.19 -2.42
N ILE A 89 -6.66 -3.25 -3.17
CA ILE A 89 -7.36 -2.13 -3.80
C ILE A 89 -8.40 -2.65 -4.80
N LYS A 90 -8.02 -3.61 -5.65
CA LYS A 90 -8.91 -4.19 -6.67
C LYS A 90 -10.13 -4.90 -6.06
N GLN A 91 -9.97 -5.51 -4.89
CA GLN A 91 -11.05 -6.15 -4.14
C GLN A 91 -11.93 -5.16 -3.36
N GLY A 92 -11.71 -3.84 -3.48
CA GLY A 92 -12.52 -2.82 -2.82
C GLY A 92 -12.09 -2.50 -1.39
N THR A 93 -10.82 -2.74 -1.04
CA THR A 93 -10.23 -2.47 0.28
C THR A 93 -10.94 -3.16 1.47
N PRO A 94 -11.04 -4.51 1.50
CA PRO A 94 -11.61 -5.21 2.65
C PRO A 94 -10.85 -4.90 3.95
N PRO A 95 -11.53 -4.71 5.10
CA PRO A 95 -10.88 -4.47 6.39
C PRO A 95 -10.07 -5.69 6.87
#